data_AF-A0A5C4XDI8-F1
#
_entry.id   AF-A0A5C4XDI8-F1
#
_cell.length_a   1.000
_cell.length_b   1.000
_cell.length_c   1.000
_cell.angle_alpha   90.00
_cell.angle_beta   90.00
_cell.angle_gamma   90.00
#
_symmetry.space_group_name_H-M   'P 1'
#
loop_
_entity.id
_entity.type
_entity.pdbx_description
1 polymer ?
#
loop_
_entity_poly.entity_id
_entity_poly.type
_entity_poly.pdbx_seq_one_letter_code
_entity_poly.pdbx_strand_id
1 'polypeptide(L)'
;MTQSCPVPTPEQRQYMEIREAAERAMLDKVYKAIEDASAEVADKFREAGLEFEPTSTDYFTFATQQVLFVRLSGGNPDTLEGGDPEIGERIVRNGQHIIDHYWRGNRKEP
;
A
#
# COMPACT_ATOMS: atom_id res chain seq x y z
N MET A 1 29.98 7.75 -18.69
CA MET A 1 30.31 8.29 -17.35
C MET A 1 29.64 7.41 -16.32
N THR A 2 30.42 6.62 -15.58
CA THR A 2 29.93 5.75 -14.52
C THR A 2 29.52 6.63 -13.34
N GLN A 3 28.23 6.90 -13.19
CA GLN A 3 27.69 7.45 -11.95
C GLN A 3 27.88 6.38 -10.86
N SER A 4 28.99 6.45 -10.15
CA SER A 4 29.18 5.69 -8.93
C SER A 4 28.21 6.26 -7.91
N CYS A 5 27.14 5.52 -7.57
CA CYS A 5 26.33 5.83 -6.41
C CYS A 5 27.26 5.93 -5.20
N PRO A 6 27.30 7.07 -4.49
CA PRO A 6 28.23 7.25 -3.39
C PRO A 6 27.93 6.23 -2.29
N VAL A 7 28.98 5.59 -1.76
CA VAL A 7 28.85 4.66 -0.64
C VAL A 7 28.38 5.46 0.59
N PRO A 8 27.28 5.06 1.26
CA PRO A 8 26.76 5.81 2.39
C PRO A 8 27.72 5.75 3.59
N THR A 9 27.79 6.85 4.35
CA THR A 9 28.56 6.88 5.61
C THR A 9 27.96 5.89 6.62
N PRO A 10 28.71 5.49 7.67
CA PRO A 10 28.17 4.64 8.74
C PRO A 10 26.87 5.19 9.35
N GLU A 11 26.79 6.51 9.58
CA GLU A 11 25.61 7.18 10.13
C GLU A 11 24.42 7.13 9.16
N GLN A 12 24.67 7.33 7.86
CA GLN A 12 23.64 7.21 6.83
C GLN A 12 23.11 5.77 6.74
N ARG A 13 23.99 4.77 6.85
CA ARG A 13 23.58 3.35 6.90
C ARG A 13 22.70 3.06 8.10
N GLN A 14 23.13 3.46 9.29
CA GLN A 14 22.35 3.27 10.52
C GLN A 14 20.97 3.95 10.43
N TYR A 15 20.90 5.16 9.88
CA TYR A 15 19.63 5.85 9.63
C TYR A 15 18.71 5.07 8.69
N MET A 16 19.24 4.57 7.56
CA MET A 16 18.47 3.78 6.61
C MET A 16 17.97 2.47 7.23
N GLU A 17 18.82 1.76 7.97
CA GLU A 17 18.48 0.51 8.65
C GLU A 17 17.32 0.70 9.66
N ILE A 18 17.39 1.74 10.49
CA ILE A 18 16.33 2.06 11.46
C ILE A 18 15.03 2.37 10.74
N ARG A 19 15.07 3.22 9.71
CA ARG A 19 13.89 3.62 8.95
C ARG A 19 13.25 2.42 8.24
N GLU A 20 14.05 1.60 7.56
CA GLU A 20 13.56 0.42 6.86
C GLU A 20 12.98 -0.63 7.81
N ALA A 21 13.61 -0.85 8.98
CA ALA A 21 13.07 -1.76 9.97
C ALA A 21 11.71 -1.27 10.50
N ALA A 22 11.58 0.03 10.76
CA ALA A 22 10.32 0.62 11.17
C ALA A 22 9.24 0.55 10.08
N GLU A 23 9.62 0.77 8.82
CA GLU A 23 8.72 0.67 7.66
C GLU A 23 8.20 -0.76 7.49
N ARG A 24 9.08 -1.77 7.52
CA ARG A 24 8.69 -3.19 7.44
C ARG A 24 7.75 -3.57 8.59
N ALA A 25 8.10 -3.22 9.82
CA ALA A 25 7.27 -3.51 10.99
C ALA A 25 5.91 -2.81 10.93
N MET A 26 5.81 -1.65 10.29
CA MET A 26 4.53 -0.97 10.04
C MET A 26 3.71 -1.71 8.99
N LEU A 27 4.32 -2.08 7.85
CA LEU A 27 3.63 -2.82 6.78
C LEU A 27 3.11 -4.18 7.27
N ASP A 28 3.90 -4.90 8.07
CA ASP A 28 3.47 -6.18 8.66
C ASP A 28 2.18 -6.03 9.49
N LYS A 29 2.06 -4.93 10.24
CA LYS A 29 0.84 -4.63 11.01
C LYS A 29 -0.35 -4.29 10.12
N VAL A 30 -0.12 -3.58 9.02
CA VAL A 30 -1.18 -3.26 8.06
C VAL A 30 -1.70 -4.53 7.39
N TYR A 31 -0.81 -5.41 6.94
CA TYR A 31 -1.20 -6.70 6.36
C TYR A 31 -1.99 -7.55 7.36
N LYS A 32 -1.50 -7.65 8.60
CA LYS A 32 -2.21 -8.35 9.65
C LYS A 32 -3.62 -7.77 9.90
N ALA A 33 -3.76 -6.45 9.95
CA ALA A 33 -5.05 -5.81 10.17
C ALA A 33 -6.06 -6.11 9.04
N ILE A 34 -5.58 -6.19 7.79
CA ILE A 34 -6.38 -6.56 6.62
C ILE A 34 -6.84 -8.03 6.73
N GLU A 35 -5.95 -8.95 7.11
CA GLU A 35 -6.28 -10.36 7.31
C GLU A 35 -7.27 -10.57 8.46
N ASP A 36 -7.01 -9.92 9.60
CA ASP A 36 -7.86 -10.00 10.80
C ASP A 36 -9.28 -9.49 10.50
N ALA A 37 -9.43 -8.42 9.70
CA ALA A 37 -10.73 -7.88 9.30
C ALA A 37 -11.54 -8.85 8.42
N SER A 38 -10.87 -9.53 7.46
CA SER A 38 -11.53 -10.54 6.62
C SER A 38 -11.99 -11.75 7.45
N ALA A 39 -11.15 -12.21 8.37
CA ALA A 39 -11.50 -13.30 9.28
C ALA A 39 -12.68 -12.92 10.20
N GLU A 40 -12.68 -11.69 10.75
CA GLU A 40 -13.76 -11.20 11.61
C GLU A 40 -15.12 -11.20 10.91
N VAL A 41 -15.18 -10.81 9.64
CA VAL A 41 -16.42 -10.87 8.85
C VAL A 41 -16.90 -12.31 8.67
N ALA A 42 -16.00 -13.22 8.31
CA ALA A 42 -16.32 -14.63 8.14
C ALA A 42 -16.87 -15.25 9.44
N ASP A 43 -16.23 -14.95 10.57
CA ASP A 43 -16.63 -15.44 11.88
C ASP A 43 -18.00 -14.90 12.29
N LYS A 44 -18.27 -13.60 12.06
CA LYS A 44 -19.57 -12.98 12.35
C LYS A 44 -20.69 -13.54 11.47
N PHE A 45 -20.44 -13.83 10.19
CA PHE A 45 -21.43 -14.48 9.34
C PHE A 45 -21.78 -15.88 9.86
N ARG A 46 -20.77 -16.66 10.25
CA ARG A 46 -20.96 -17.99 10.86
C ARG A 46 -21.75 -17.91 12.16
N GLU A 47 -21.42 -16.97 13.05
CA GLU A 47 -22.12 -16.76 14.32
C GLU A 47 -23.59 -16.32 14.13
N ALA A 48 -23.85 -15.51 13.10
CA ALA A 48 -25.19 -15.05 12.77
C ALA A 48 -26.01 -16.06 11.94
N GLY A 49 -25.43 -17.20 11.55
CA GLY A 49 -26.07 -18.18 10.69
C GLY A 49 -26.34 -17.67 9.27
N LEU A 50 -25.54 -16.71 8.79
CA LEU A 50 -25.66 -16.13 7.47
C LEU A 50 -24.82 -16.91 6.45
N GLU A 51 -25.45 -17.36 5.36
CA GLU A 51 -24.80 -18.07 4.26
C GLU A 51 -24.36 -17.12 3.14
N PHE A 52 -23.60 -16.09 3.50
CA PHE A 52 -22.97 -15.19 2.52
C PHE A 52 -21.50 -15.54 2.32
N GLU A 53 -21.00 -15.29 1.10
CA GLU A 53 -19.57 -15.33 0.85
C GLU A 53 -18.88 -14.26 1.72
N PRO A 54 -17.86 -14.62 2.53
CA PRO A 54 -17.16 -13.65 3.35
C PRO A 54 -16.51 -12.55 2.52
N THR A 55 -16.41 -11.36 3.09
CA THR A 55 -15.66 -10.27 2.47
C THR A 55 -14.18 -10.64 2.35
N SER A 56 -13.66 -10.62 1.12
CA SER A 56 -12.29 -11.03 0.83
C SER A 56 -11.24 -10.04 1.36
N THR A 57 -10.03 -10.55 1.57
CA THR A 57 -8.83 -9.74 1.88
C THR A 57 -8.58 -8.64 0.83
N ASP A 58 -8.90 -8.89 -0.44
CA ASP A 58 -8.74 -7.92 -1.52
C ASP A 58 -9.64 -6.69 -1.32
N TYR A 59 -10.85 -6.88 -0.80
CA TYR A 59 -11.75 -5.76 -0.49
C TYR A 59 -11.13 -4.84 0.57
N PHE A 60 -10.60 -5.39 1.66
CA PHE A 60 -9.95 -4.60 2.72
C PHE A 60 -8.63 -3.99 2.27
N THR A 61 -7.90 -4.67 1.38
CA THR A 61 -6.71 -4.11 0.72
C THR A 61 -7.07 -2.90 -0.11
N PHE A 62 -8.15 -2.98 -0.90
CA PHE A 62 -8.65 -1.85 -1.70
C PHE A 62 -9.13 -0.69 -0.82
N ALA A 63 -9.90 -0.97 0.23
CA ALA A 63 -10.35 0.05 1.18
C ALA A 63 -9.17 0.79 1.84
N THR A 64 -8.13 0.04 2.25
CA THR A 64 -6.89 0.60 2.79
C THR A 64 -6.17 1.47 1.77
N GLN A 65 -6.05 1.00 0.53
CA GLN A 65 -5.43 1.75 -0.56
C GLN A 65 -6.16 3.07 -0.85
N GLN A 66 -7.50 3.07 -0.85
CA GLN A 66 -8.31 4.27 -1.08
C GLN A 66 -8.08 5.32 0.01
N VAL A 67 -8.19 4.92 1.29
CA VAL A 67 -7.98 5.82 2.43
C VAL A 67 -6.58 6.40 2.44
N LEU A 68 -5.56 5.59 2.18
CA LEU A 68 -4.18 6.07 2.12
C LEU A 68 -3.92 6.97 0.92
N PHE A 69 -4.55 6.70 -0.23
CA PHE A 69 -4.49 7.58 -1.39
C PHE A 69 -5.07 8.97 -1.08
N VAL A 70 -6.26 9.02 -0.46
CA VAL A 70 -6.88 10.28 -0.05
C VAL A 70 -6.01 11.04 0.94
N ARG A 71 -5.52 10.35 1.99
CA ARG A 71 -4.64 10.95 3.00
C ARG A 71 -3.36 11.50 2.38
N LEU A 72 -2.73 10.75 1.49
CA LEU A 72 -1.49 11.17 0.82
C LEU A 72 -1.73 12.34 -0.13
N SER A 73 -2.94 12.44 -0.69
CA SER A 73 -3.39 13.57 -1.50
C SER A 73 -3.86 14.76 -0.67
N GLY A 74 -3.79 14.70 0.67
CA GLY A 74 -4.21 15.80 1.56
C GLY A 74 -5.71 15.89 1.84
N GLY A 75 -6.50 14.93 1.37
CA GLY A 75 -7.95 14.88 1.64
C GLY A 75 -8.29 14.24 2.98
N ASN A 76 -9.58 14.27 3.33
CA ASN A 76 -10.12 13.61 4.51
C ASN A 76 -10.49 12.16 4.18
N PRO A 77 -9.83 11.15 4.79
CA PRO A 77 -10.14 9.74 4.56
C PRO A 77 -11.59 9.32 4.83
N ASP A 78 -12.28 9.98 5.75
CA ASP A 78 -13.63 9.61 6.17
C ASP A 78 -14.70 10.11 5.19
N THR A 79 -14.44 11.22 4.50
CA THR A 79 -15.40 11.84 3.55
C THR A 79 -14.95 11.76 2.09
N LEU A 80 -13.67 11.45 1.85
CA LEU A 80 -12.99 11.50 0.55
C LEU A 80 -12.85 12.90 -0.06
N GLU A 81 -13.20 13.96 0.69
CA GLU A 81 -13.18 15.34 0.21
C GLU A 81 -11.86 16.07 0.51
N GLY A 82 -11.62 17.17 -0.22
CA GLY A 82 -10.57 18.15 0.11
C GLY A 82 -9.14 17.85 -0.37
N GLY A 83 -8.94 16.77 -1.13
CA GLY A 83 -7.62 16.43 -1.67
C GLY A 83 -7.09 17.39 -2.74
N ASP A 84 -5.76 17.40 -2.89
CA ASP A 84 -5.03 18.11 -3.93
C ASP A 84 -4.97 17.24 -5.21
N PRO A 85 -5.58 17.69 -6.33
CA PRO A 85 -5.60 16.93 -7.57
C PRO A 85 -4.21 16.73 -8.18
N GLU A 86 -3.29 17.68 -8.06
CA GLU A 86 -1.94 17.56 -8.62
C GLU A 86 -1.12 16.49 -7.87
N ILE A 87 -1.29 16.42 -6.54
CA ILE A 87 -0.69 15.35 -5.74
C ILE A 87 -1.32 14.01 -6.09
N GLY A 88 -2.65 13.94 -6.19
CA GLY A 88 -3.39 12.74 -6.60
C GLY A 88 -2.91 12.19 -7.94
N GLU A 89 -2.81 13.05 -8.96
CA GLU A 89 -2.31 12.68 -10.29
C GLU A 89 -0.86 12.17 -10.26
N ARG A 90 0.00 12.75 -9.42
CA ARG A 90 1.39 12.26 -9.27
C ARG A 90 1.42 10.85 -8.69
N ILE A 91 0.57 10.54 -7.71
CA ILE A 91 0.48 9.21 -7.12
C ILE A 91 -0.02 8.19 -8.14
N VAL A 92 -1.06 8.54 -8.91
CA VAL A 92 -1.59 7.68 -9.98
C VAL A 92 -0.51 7.42 -11.04
N ARG A 93 0.22 8.45 -11.46
CA ARG A 93 1.34 8.30 -12.40
C ARG A 93 2.45 7.39 -11.86
N ASN A 94 2.72 7.43 -10.56
CA ASN A 94 3.66 6.47 -9.95
C ASN A 94 3.16 5.03 -10.08
N GLY A 95 1.87 4.78 -9.85
CA GLY A 95 1.25 3.47 -10.12
C GLY A 95 1.38 3.05 -11.59
N GLN A 96 1.10 3.97 -12.52
CA GLN A 96 1.27 3.72 -13.96
C GLN A 96 2.73 3.38 -14.31
N HIS A 97 3.69 4.09 -13.73
CA HIS A 97 5.10 3.81 -13.91
C HIS A 97 5.48 2.40 -13.41
N ILE A 98 4.91 1.96 -12.28
CA ILE A 98 5.13 0.59 -11.78
C ILE A 98 4.65 -0.44 -12.81
N ILE A 99 3.44 -0.25 -13.34
CA ILE A 99 2.84 -1.12 -14.36
C ILE A 99 3.74 -1.17 -15.59
N ASP A 100 4.14 -0.01 -16.11
CA ASP A 100 4.87 0.07 -17.37
C ASP A 100 6.29 -0.47 -17.24
N HIS A 101 7.00 -0.12 -16.16
CA HIS A 101 8.40 -0.48 -16.01
C HIS A 101 8.59 -1.91 -15.49
N TYR A 102 7.89 -2.29 -14.41
CA TYR A 102 8.16 -3.56 -13.73
C TYR A 102 7.28 -4.72 -14.19
N TRP A 103 6.07 -4.45 -14.68
CA TRP A 103 5.14 -5.52 -15.09
C TRP A 103 5.11 -5.72 -16.60
N ARG A 104 5.02 -4.63 -17.37
CA ARG A 104 5.02 -4.68 -18.84
C ARG A 104 6.44 -4.73 -19.40
N GLY A 105 7.37 -3.92 -18.89
CA GLY A 105 8.76 -3.87 -19.34
C GLY A 105 9.54 -5.17 -19.13
N ASN A 106 9.08 -6.03 -18.22
CA ASN A 106 9.64 -7.36 -18.00
C ASN A 106 8.98 -8.48 -18.82
N ARG A 107 7.99 -8.17 -19.67
CA ARG A 107 7.53 -9.13 -20.69
C ARG A 107 8.59 -9.19 -21.78
N LYS A 108 9.43 -10.23 -21.76
CA LYS A 108 10.10 -10.66 -22.98
C LYS A 108 8.99 -11.02 -23.98
N GLU A 109 8.99 -10.40 -25.15
CA GLU A 109 8.13 -10.81 -26.26
C GLU A 109 8.29 -12.33 -26.51
N PRO A 110 7.21 -13.04 -26.89
CA PRO A 110 7.27 -14.46 -27.21
C PRO A 110 8.23 -14.77 -28.38
#